data_AF-A0A432R148-F1
#
_entry.id   AF-A0A432R148-F1
#
_cell.length_a   1.000
_cell.length_b   1.000
_cell.length_c   1.000
_cell.angle_alpha   90.00
_cell.angle_beta   90.00
_cell.angle_gamma   90.00
#
_symmetry.space_group_name_H-M   'P 1'
#
loop_
_entity.id
_entity.type
_entity.pdbx_description
1 polymer ?
#
loop_
_entity_poly.entity_id
_entity_poly.type
_entity_poly.pdbx_seq_one_letter_code
_entity_poly.pdbx_strand_id
1 'polypeptide(L)'
;MDKSLYVRPKSHPQSACQDELTGLFNQDFFQLTLDREIELSRRYGSPFVLALLDIDNFRGYNEKYGRTAGDNLLKGIGNILKHCGIRQSDLATRISADRFALLLVEITLPVAKKVLSRLQQEIMESLGNDVTLSMSVVSFPGNASTKENLFFLAEDFFYRTKALRNPQVSGFNNHSLDLSKKESAQILLIDDEPINIELLSNLLINDGYQVLHANNAKEALQLVAREDIDLILLDIILPDMDGYEVCALLKQAEATRMIPVILVTSLNSIKSKIKGIECGADDFITKPPDPDEILARIHSLIHLKNLNNNLTSIENVLMSLANIIEAKDSYTEGHIQRVASIALEIGKQFGMQKEELESLKLGGILHDIGKIGIPGEILNKTTPLTADEWIIMKKHVQIGYNICLPLQKNLGSALEIIRHHHERLDGSGYPDGLYGDQISLAVRIMAVVDTYDALTTKRSYRKAISPSESLKIVEQYALDGTLDPEVVKQLKYYIIRQEMIENKQAMLCAS
;
A
#
# COMPACT_ATOMS: atom_id res chain seq x y z
N MET A 1 -38.98 23.31 -4.15
CA MET A 1 -39.71 22.40 -5.07
C MET A 1 -40.24 21.23 -4.26
N ASP A 2 -41.33 20.62 -4.72
CA ASP A 2 -42.32 19.87 -3.95
C ASP A 2 -41.80 18.71 -3.06
N LYS A 3 -42.28 18.63 -1.82
CA LYS A 3 -41.76 17.85 -0.68
C LYS A 3 -42.39 16.45 -0.53
N SER A 4 -42.68 15.75 -1.63
CA SER A 4 -43.47 14.51 -1.62
C SER A 4 -42.82 13.28 -2.29
N LEU A 5 -41.54 13.34 -2.68
CA LEU A 5 -40.86 12.24 -3.41
C LEU A 5 -40.02 11.28 -2.54
N TYR A 6 -40.04 11.39 -1.22
CA TYR A 6 -39.61 10.32 -0.31
C TYR A 6 -40.71 9.24 -0.19
N VAL A 7 -41.17 8.74 -1.34
CA VAL A 7 -42.03 7.57 -1.38
C VAL A 7 -41.11 6.36 -1.20
N ARG A 8 -41.16 5.73 -0.02
CA ARG A 8 -40.67 4.35 0.18
C ARG A 8 -41.14 3.52 -1.03
N PRO A 9 -40.28 2.76 -1.72
CA PRO A 9 -40.74 1.93 -2.82
C PRO A 9 -41.94 1.09 -2.37
N LYS A 10 -43.11 1.36 -2.96
CA LYS A 10 -44.43 0.82 -2.57
C LYS A 10 -44.59 -0.69 -2.84
N SER A 11 -43.52 -1.41 -3.17
CA SER A 11 -43.59 -2.80 -3.64
C SER A 11 -42.67 -3.78 -2.90
N HIS A 12 -41.90 -3.37 -1.89
CA HIS A 12 -41.05 -4.29 -1.14
C HIS A 12 -41.53 -4.38 0.32
N PRO A 13 -41.85 -5.58 0.84
CA PRO A 13 -42.20 -5.73 2.25
C PRO A 13 -41.06 -5.21 3.13
N GLN A 14 -41.37 -4.50 4.21
CA GLN A 14 -40.36 -3.85 5.07
C GLN A 14 -39.28 -4.85 5.57
N SER A 15 -39.62 -6.13 5.67
CA SER A 15 -38.71 -7.22 6.03
C SER A 15 -37.69 -7.57 4.95
N ALA A 16 -37.93 -7.27 3.67
CA ALA A 16 -37.02 -7.61 2.57
C ALA A 16 -35.87 -6.61 2.40
N CYS A 17 -35.98 -5.43 3.00
CA CYS A 17 -34.97 -4.36 2.89
C CYS A 17 -34.14 -4.19 4.17
N GLN A 18 -34.35 -5.02 5.20
CA GLN A 18 -33.70 -4.90 6.50
C GLN A 18 -32.79 -6.09 6.79
N ASP A 19 -31.70 -5.82 7.50
CA ASP A 19 -30.85 -6.83 8.13
C ASP A 19 -31.57 -7.41 9.35
N GLU A 20 -31.71 -8.74 9.42
CA GLU A 20 -32.49 -9.41 10.46
C GLU A 20 -31.92 -9.22 11.87
N LEU A 21 -30.59 -9.05 11.99
CA LEU A 21 -29.92 -8.98 13.29
C LEU A 21 -30.01 -7.58 13.91
N THR A 22 -29.70 -6.55 13.13
CA THR A 22 -29.59 -5.15 13.60
C THR A 22 -30.86 -4.33 13.30
N GLY A 23 -31.68 -4.81 12.37
CA GLY A 23 -32.85 -4.12 11.83
C GLY A 23 -32.50 -2.84 11.06
N LEU A 24 -31.22 -2.59 10.75
CA LEU A 24 -30.80 -1.57 9.79
C LEU A 24 -31.21 -1.99 8.38
N PHE A 25 -31.07 -1.11 7.40
CA PHE A 25 -31.25 -1.53 6.01
C PHE A 25 -30.11 -2.47 5.57
N ASN A 26 -30.41 -3.37 4.62
CA ASN A 26 -29.45 -4.33 4.08
C ASN A 26 -28.65 -3.77 2.89
N GLN A 27 -27.68 -4.56 2.43
CA GLN A 27 -26.79 -4.21 1.31
C GLN A 27 -27.54 -3.93 0.00
N ASP A 28 -28.61 -4.66 -0.29
CA ASP A 28 -29.38 -4.47 -1.53
C ASP A 28 -30.08 -3.11 -1.54
N PHE A 29 -30.70 -2.74 -0.40
CA PHE A 29 -31.35 -1.45 -0.25
C PHE A 29 -30.35 -0.29 -0.25
N PHE A 30 -29.14 -0.51 0.30
CA PHE A 30 -28.03 0.44 0.22
C PHE A 30 -27.67 0.76 -1.24
N GLN A 31 -27.46 -0.25 -2.09
CA GLN A 31 -27.09 -0.06 -3.49
C GLN A 31 -28.16 0.74 -4.26
N LEU A 32 -29.43 0.37 -4.09
CA LEU A 32 -30.56 1.05 -4.71
C LEU A 32 -30.64 2.53 -4.30
N THR A 33 -30.41 2.84 -3.03
CA THR A 33 -30.49 4.22 -2.53
C THR A 33 -29.29 5.04 -3.00
N LEU A 34 -28.09 4.45 -3.00
CA LEU A 34 -26.90 5.12 -3.46
C LEU A 34 -26.98 5.51 -4.94
N ASP A 35 -27.47 4.61 -5.79
CA ASP A 35 -27.67 4.90 -7.22
C ASP A 35 -28.58 6.10 -7.43
N ARG A 36 -29.68 6.14 -6.67
CA ARG A 36 -30.62 7.26 -6.68
C ARG A 36 -29.96 8.58 -6.24
N GLU A 37 -29.18 8.58 -5.16
CA GLU A 37 -28.53 9.80 -4.67
C GLU A 37 -27.46 10.32 -5.62
N ILE A 38 -26.76 9.44 -6.34
CA ILE A 38 -25.82 9.83 -7.39
C ILE A 38 -26.56 10.53 -8.54
N GLU A 39 -27.69 10.00 -8.98
CA GLU A 39 -28.52 10.63 -10.02
C GLU A 39 -29.06 11.99 -9.57
N LEU A 40 -29.58 12.08 -8.34
CA LEU A 40 -30.08 13.34 -7.76
C LEU A 40 -28.97 14.37 -7.64
N SER A 41 -27.80 13.96 -7.17
CA SER A 41 -26.64 14.83 -7.04
C SER A 41 -26.15 15.35 -8.39
N ARG A 42 -26.08 14.49 -9.42
CA ARG A 42 -25.75 14.91 -10.80
C ARG A 42 -26.77 15.88 -11.38
N ARG A 43 -28.05 15.69 -11.09
CA ARG A 43 -29.14 16.49 -11.65
C ARG A 43 -29.32 17.84 -10.98
N TYR A 44 -29.08 17.91 -9.66
CA TYR A 44 -29.43 19.08 -8.85
C TYR A 44 -28.22 19.70 -8.11
N GLY A 45 -27.04 19.11 -8.22
CA GLY A 45 -25.83 19.57 -7.53
C GLY A 45 -25.86 19.38 -6.01
N SER A 46 -26.78 18.54 -5.50
CA SER A 46 -26.92 18.33 -4.06
C SER A 46 -25.81 17.42 -3.54
N PRO A 47 -25.00 17.85 -2.55
CA PRO A 47 -23.92 17.03 -2.04
C PRO A 47 -24.43 15.97 -1.06
N PHE A 48 -23.82 14.80 -1.09
CA PHE A 48 -23.98 13.76 -0.07
C PHE A 48 -22.62 13.22 0.36
N VAL A 49 -22.60 12.48 1.46
CA VAL A 49 -21.40 11.85 2.01
C VAL A 49 -21.68 10.37 2.26
N LEU A 50 -20.80 9.52 1.74
CA LEU A 50 -20.72 8.11 2.07
C LEU A 50 -19.71 7.92 3.20
N ALA A 51 -20.10 7.22 4.26
CA ALA A 51 -19.18 6.78 5.31
C ALA A 51 -19.27 5.27 5.50
N LEU A 52 -18.12 4.58 5.54
CA LEU A 52 -18.02 3.17 5.86
C LEU A 52 -17.49 3.01 7.29
N LEU A 53 -18.00 2.02 8.02
CA LEU A 53 -17.63 1.74 9.40
C LEU A 53 -17.39 0.23 9.55
N ASP A 54 -16.35 -0.17 10.26
CA ASP A 54 -16.02 -1.60 10.50
C ASP A 54 -15.50 -1.76 11.92
N ILE A 55 -15.95 -2.83 12.58
CA ILE A 55 -15.54 -3.17 13.93
C ILE A 55 -14.15 -3.80 13.88
N ASP A 56 -13.17 -3.12 14.50
CA ASP A 56 -11.81 -3.62 14.53
C ASP A 56 -11.75 -4.92 15.36
N ASN A 57 -11.04 -5.92 14.82
CA ASN A 57 -10.86 -7.23 15.47
C ASN A 57 -12.17 -7.90 15.96
N PHE A 58 -13.27 -7.75 15.23
CA PHE A 58 -14.55 -8.37 15.59
C PHE A 58 -14.46 -9.89 15.78
N ARG A 59 -13.61 -10.57 15.01
CA ARG A 59 -13.32 -11.99 15.20
C ARG A 59 -12.69 -12.26 16.57
N GLY A 60 -11.66 -11.52 16.98
CA GLY A 60 -11.04 -11.66 18.29
C GLY A 60 -12.00 -11.32 19.43
N TYR A 61 -12.91 -10.36 19.24
CA TYR A 61 -13.98 -10.09 20.20
C TYR A 61 -14.91 -11.30 20.38
N ASN A 62 -15.33 -11.94 19.28
CA ASN A 62 -16.14 -13.15 19.32
C ASN A 62 -15.41 -14.34 19.96
N GLU A 63 -14.10 -14.46 19.73
CA GLU A 63 -13.27 -15.50 20.35
C GLU A 63 -13.13 -15.28 21.86
N LYS A 64 -13.04 -14.02 22.31
CA LYS A 64 -12.91 -13.65 23.73
C LYS A 64 -14.23 -13.72 24.51
N TYR A 65 -15.32 -13.24 23.92
CA TYR A 65 -16.60 -13.02 24.62
C TYR A 65 -17.76 -13.90 24.12
N GLY A 66 -17.54 -14.67 23.06
CA GLY A 66 -18.53 -15.55 22.45
C GLY A 66 -19.44 -14.86 21.41
N ARG A 67 -20.03 -15.67 20.54
CA ARG A 67 -20.86 -15.20 19.41
C ARG A 67 -22.07 -14.38 19.84
N THR A 68 -22.75 -14.78 20.92
CA THR A 68 -23.91 -14.05 21.44
C THR A 68 -23.53 -12.62 21.89
N ALA A 69 -22.32 -12.44 22.42
CA ALA A 69 -21.82 -11.11 22.77
C ALA A 69 -21.55 -10.28 21.52
N GLY A 70 -20.96 -10.87 20.46
CA GLY A 70 -20.79 -10.21 19.17
C GLY A 70 -22.12 -9.81 18.52
N ASP A 71 -23.14 -10.65 18.58
CA ASP A 71 -24.48 -10.33 18.08
C ASP A 71 -25.11 -9.15 18.84
N ASN A 72 -24.93 -9.12 20.16
CA ASN A 72 -25.39 -7.99 20.99
C ASN A 72 -24.62 -6.71 20.67
N LEU A 73 -23.31 -6.80 20.38
CA LEU A 73 -22.50 -5.68 19.95
C LEU A 73 -23.03 -5.09 18.63
N LEU A 74 -23.28 -5.93 17.63
CA LEU A 74 -23.85 -5.52 16.35
C LEU A 74 -25.23 -4.87 16.51
N LYS A 75 -26.10 -5.43 17.36
CA LYS A 75 -27.39 -4.84 17.71
C LYS A 75 -27.26 -3.48 18.40
N GLY A 76 -26.28 -3.34 19.29
CA GLY A 76 -25.97 -2.09 19.98
C GLY A 76 -25.59 -0.98 18.98
N ILE A 77 -24.65 -1.27 18.08
CA ILE A 77 -24.26 -0.34 17.01
C ILE A 77 -25.46 -0.02 16.13
N GLY A 78 -26.24 -1.02 15.72
CA GLY A 78 -27.45 -0.81 14.92
C GLY A 78 -28.46 0.13 15.59
N ASN A 79 -28.66 -0.01 16.90
CA ASN A 79 -29.54 0.87 17.67
C ASN A 79 -29.02 2.30 17.77
N ILE A 80 -27.71 2.47 17.97
CA ILE A 80 -27.09 3.80 18.02
C ILE A 80 -27.23 4.50 16.67
N LEU A 81 -26.90 3.82 15.57
CA LEU A 81 -27.04 4.37 14.22
C LEU A 81 -28.49 4.72 13.86
N LYS A 82 -29.49 4.01 14.39
CA LYS A 82 -30.92 4.33 14.18
C LYS A 82 -31.39 5.59 14.90
N HIS A 83 -30.87 5.86 16.09
CA HIS A 83 -31.48 6.84 17.01
C HIS A 83 -30.58 8.05 17.28
N CYS A 84 -29.28 7.96 17.03
CA CYS A 84 -28.33 9.02 17.30
C CYS A 84 -27.85 9.66 16.00
N GLY A 85 -28.07 10.97 15.83
CA GLY A 85 -27.35 11.78 14.84
C GLY A 85 -27.70 11.60 13.35
N ILE A 86 -28.47 10.58 12.98
CA ILE A 86 -28.88 10.28 11.59
C ILE A 86 -30.31 10.79 11.33
N ARG A 87 -30.50 11.56 10.27
CA ARG A 87 -31.82 12.11 9.90
C ARG A 87 -32.69 11.04 9.25
N GLN A 88 -34.01 11.26 9.18
CA GLN A 88 -34.91 10.37 8.42
C GLN A 88 -34.57 10.31 6.92
N SER A 89 -33.92 11.35 6.38
CA SER A 89 -33.44 11.41 4.99
C SER A 89 -32.12 10.66 4.78
N ASP A 90 -31.36 10.44 5.85
CA ASP A 90 -30.08 9.74 5.79
C ASP A 90 -30.31 8.22 5.89
N LEU A 91 -29.36 7.44 5.37
CA LEU A 91 -29.44 5.99 5.37
C LEU A 91 -28.40 5.39 6.31
N ALA A 92 -28.81 4.43 7.13
CA ALA A 92 -27.91 3.58 7.92
C ALA A 92 -28.12 2.12 7.53
N THR A 93 -27.03 1.46 7.17
CA THR A 93 -27.04 0.13 6.53
C THR A 93 -25.99 -0.78 7.12
N ARG A 94 -26.28 -2.08 7.20
CA ARG A 94 -25.28 -3.11 7.43
C ARG A 94 -24.96 -3.77 6.09
N ILE A 95 -23.70 -3.70 5.68
CA ILE A 95 -23.25 -4.22 4.38
C ILE A 95 -22.68 -5.63 4.51
N SER A 96 -22.04 -5.96 5.64
CA SER A 96 -21.45 -7.28 5.86
C SER A 96 -21.53 -7.73 7.33
N ALA A 97 -20.81 -8.79 7.69
CA ALA A 97 -20.80 -9.36 9.03
C ALA A 97 -20.45 -8.33 10.12
N ASP A 98 -19.47 -7.47 9.90
CA ASP A 98 -18.92 -6.49 10.85
C ASP A 98 -18.85 -5.06 10.29
N ARG A 99 -19.38 -4.84 9.07
CA ARG A 99 -19.34 -3.56 8.37
C ARG A 99 -20.69 -2.90 8.19
N PHE A 100 -20.70 -1.59 8.38
CA PHE A 100 -21.84 -0.69 8.21
C PHE A 100 -21.50 0.41 7.19
N ALA A 101 -22.54 0.98 6.58
CA ALA A 101 -22.43 2.21 5.81
C ALA A 101 -23.51 3.20 6.19
N LEU A 102 -23.12 4.47 6.11
CA LEU A 102 -23.99 5.61 6.27
C LEU A 102 -23.98 6.43 4.98
N LEU A 103 -25.17 6.75 4.47
CA LEU A 103 -25.37 7.69 3.38
C LEU A 103 -26.03 8.94 3.95
N LEU A 104 -25.25 10.00 4.12
CA LEU A 104 -25.71 11.27 4.67
C LEU A 104 -26.01 12.21 3.51
N VAL A 105 -27.26 12.58 3.31
CA VAL A 105 -27.71 13.34 2.13
C VAL A 105 -27.82 14.83 2.43
N GLU A 106 -27.67 15.66 1.39
CA GLU A 106 -27.74 17.13 1.48
C GLU A 106 -26.79 17.70 2.54
N ILE A 107 -25.58 17.15 2.60
CA ILE A 107 -24.58 17.48 3.62
C ILE A 107 -23.19 17.62 3.00
N THR A 108 -22.43 18.59 3.51
CA THR A 108 -21.03 18.78 3.12
C THR A 108 -20.10 17.95 3.99
N LEU A 109 -18.93 17.60 3.46
CA LEU A 109 -17.93 16.80 4.16
C LEU A 109 -17.59 17.33 5.58
N PRO A 110 -17.37 18.64 5.81
CA PRO A 110 -17.04 19.15 7.15
C PRO A 110 -18.17 18.96 8.17
N VAL A 111 -19.43 19.06 7.72
CA VAL A 111 -20.60 18.89 8.60
C VAL A 111 -20.83 17.40 8.87
N ALA A 112 -20.69 16.56 7.85
CA ALA A 112 -20.77 15.10 7.99
C ALA A 112 -19.73 14.58 8.98
N LYS A 113 -18.48 15.05 8.92
CA LYS A 113 -17.43 14.71 9.89
C LYS A 113 -17.88 14.97 11.33
N LYS A 114 -18.53 16.11 11.61
CA LYS A 114 -19.06 16.41 12.96
C LYS A 114 -20.18 15.46 13.41
N VAL A 115 -21.02 14.99 12.48
CA VAL A 115 -22.04 13.96 12.78
C VAL A 115 -21.36 12.65 13.13
N LEU A 116 -20.42 12.22 12.30
CA LEU A 116 -19.68 10.97 12.48
C LEU A 116 -18.84 10.97 13.76
N SER A 117 -18.25 12.10 14.15
CA SER A 117 -17.48 12.18 15.40
C SER A 117 -18.34 12.00 16.64
N ARG A 118 -19.55 12.54 16.64
CA ARG A 118 -20.51 12.32 17.71
C ARG A 118 -20.97 10.87 17.78
N LEU A 119 -21.23 10.26 16.61
CA LEU A 119 -21.55 8.83 16.51
C LEU A 119 -20.43 7.95 17.06
N GLN A 120 -19.18 8.24 16.68
CA GLN A 120 -18.02 7.47 17.15
C GLN A 120 -17.89 7.55 18.67
N GLN A 121 -18.03 8.75 19.25
CA GLN A 121 -17.96 8.95 20.69
C GLN A 121 -19.07 8.18 21.42
N GLU A 122 -20.32 8.28 20.96
CA GLU A 122 -21.46 7.58 21.55
C GLU A 122 -21.28 6.06 21.53
N ILE A 123 -20.72 5.53 20.43
CA ILE A 123 -20.46 4.09 20.32
C ILE A 123 -19.38 3.65 21.31
N MET A 124 -18.30 4.42 21.45
CA MET A 124 -17.25 4.13 22.43
C MET A 124 -17.78 4.16 23.87
N GLU A 125 -18.60 5.17 24.20
CA GLU A 125 -19.18 5.31 25.53
C GLU A 125 -20.19 4.20 25.86
N SER A 126 -21.00 3.78 24.87
CA SER A 126 -22.06 2.79 25.06
C SER A 126 -21.59 1.33 25.04
N LEU A 127 -20.51 1.02 24.31
CA LEU A 127 -20.08 -0.38 24.06
C LEU A 127 -18.77 -0.76 24.76
N GLY A 128 -18.12 0.19 25.44
CA GLY A 128 -16.93 -0.02 26.26
C GLY A 128 -15.61 0.04 25.51
N ASN A 129 -14.51 0.26 26.25
CA ASN A 129 -13.16 0.54 25.71
C ASN A 129 -12.52 -0.61 24.93
N ASP A 130 -13.06 -1.82 25.01
CA ASP A 130 -12.54 -3.01 24.32
C ASP A 130 -12.93 -3.08 22.83
N VAL A 131 -13.78 -2.15 22.36
CA VAL A 131 -14.25 -2.11 20.97
C VAL A 131 -13.79 -0.84 20.29
N THR A 132 -13.00 -0.98 19.23
CA THR A 132 -12.62 0.14 18.35
C THR A 132 -13.30 0.03 16.99
N LEU A 133 -13.61 1.19 16.42
CA LEU A 133 -14.23 1.32 15.11
C LEU A 133 -13.32 2.08 14.17
N SER A 134 -13.09 1.52 13.00
CA SER A 134 -12.48 2.20 11.86
C SER A 134 -13.57 2.82 11.00
N MET A 135 -13.36 4.05 10.52
CA MET A 135 -14.33 4.78 9.71
C MET A 135 -13.64 5.46 8.52
N SER A 136 -14.25 5.37 7.33
CA SER A 136 -13.86 6.16 6.15
C SER A 136 -15.01 7.08 5.73
N VAL A 137 -14.69 8.18 5.04
CA VAL A 137 -15.66 9.21 4.65
C VAL A 137 -15.29 9.80 3.30
N VAL A 138 -16.25 9.85 2.37
CA VAL A 138 -16.07 10.35 0.99
C VAL A 138 -17.27 11.19 0.59
N SER A 139 -17.04 12.38 0.03
CA SER A 139 -18.11 13.26 -0.46
C SER A 139 -18.38 13.14 -1.96
N PHE A 140 -19.63 13.38 -2.34
CA PHE A 140 -20.08 13.41 -3.73
C PHE A 140 -21.07 14.59 -3.95
N PRO A 141 -20.84 15.49 -4.92
CA PRO A 141 -19.60 15.64 -5.66
C PRO A 141 -18.51 16.18 -4.73
N GLY A 142 -17.24 16.00 -5.09
CA GLY A 142 -16.11 16.46 -4.29
C GLY A 142 -14.96 15.47 -4.38
N ASN A 143 -14.88 14.54 -3.44
CA ASN A 143 -13.87 13.47 -3.50
C ASN A 143 -14.11 12.52 -4.68
N ALA A 144 -15.36 12.29 -5.05
CA ALA A 144 -15.74 11.40 -6.15
C ALA A 144 -16.73 12.08 -7.12
N SER A 145 -16.65 11.69 -8.40
CA SER A 145 -17.53 12.12 -9.50
C SER A 145 -18.26 10.96 -10.20
N THR A 146 -17.86 9.71 -9.91
CA THR A 146 -18.51 8.47 -10.39
C THR A 146 -18.81 7.53 -9.22
N LYS A 147 -19.75 6.59 -9.41
CA LYS A 147 -20.12 5.58 -8.40
C LYS A 147 -18.92 4.68 -8.07
N GLU A 148 -18.21 4.28 -9.11
CA GLU A 148 -17.04 3.41 -9.03
C GLU A 148 -15.94 4.07 -8.20
N ASN A 149 -15.66 5.35 -8.48
CA ASN A 149 -14.65 6.12 -7.72
C ASN A 149 -15.10 6.38 -6.27
N LEU A 150 -16.39 6.61 -6.04
CA LEU A 150 -16.94 6.81 -4.69
C LEU A 150 -16.70 5.59 -3.79
N PHE A 151 -17.03 4.38 -4.27
CA PHE A 151 -16.77 3.15 -3.52
C PHE A 151 -15.28 2.87 -3.37
N PHE A 152 -14.52 3.04 -4.46
CA PHE A 152 -13.10 2.81 -4.47
C PHE A 152 -12.39 3.67 -3.41
N LEU A 153 -12.65 4.98 -3.39
CA LEU A 153 -12.08 5.89 -2.39
C LEU A 153 -12.53 5.54 -0.98
N ALA A 154 -13.78 5.12 -0.81
CA ALA A 154 -14.30 4.77 0.50
C ALA A 154 -13.58 3.53 1.06
N GLU A 155 -13.31 2.52 0.25
CA GLU A 155 -12.56 1.31 0.63
C GLU A 155 -11.06 1.57 0.77
N ASP A 156 -10.42 2.37 -0.10
CA ASP A 156 -9.00 2.72 0.01
C ASP A 156 -8.71 3.54 1.28
N PHE A 157 -9.55 4.53 1.59
CA PHE A 157 -9.44 5.27 2.86
C PHE A 157 -9.65 4.35 4.06
N PHE A 158 -10.48 3.31 3.91
CA PHE A 158 -10.71 2.32 4.94
C PHE A 158 -9.46 1.46 5.18
N TYR A 159 -8.86 0.95 4.10
CA TYR A 159 -7.64 0.15 4.12
C TYR A 159 -6.48 0.91 4.79
N ARG A 160 -6.28 2.18 4.41
CA ARG A 160 -5.24 3.04 5.00
C ARG A 160 -5.49 3.31 6.49
N THR A 161 -6.75 3.51 6.86
CA THR A 161 -7.14 3.72 8.27
C THR A 161 -6.79 2.50 9.14
N LYS A 162 -6.98 1.29 8.61
CA LYS A 162 -6.60 0.05 9.28
C LYS A 162 -5.09 -0.19 9.32
N ALA A 163 -4.37 0.15 8.25
CA ALA A 163 -2.91 -0.02 8.17
C ALA A 163 -2.11 0.92 9.10
N LEU A 164 -2.67 2.07 9.46
CA LEU A 164 -2.01 3.10 10.28
C LEU A 164 -2.28 2.97 11.79
N ARG A 165 -3.10 2.03 12.26
CA ARG A 165 -3.53 1.96 13.66
C ARG A 165 -2.63 1.09 14.55
N ASN A 166 -2.18 1.70 15.63
CA ASN A 166 -1.81 1.02 16.88
C ASN A 166 -3.11 0.68 17.66
N PRO A 167 -3.25 -0.47 18.34
CA PRO A 167 -4.54 -1.00 18.82
C PRO A 167 -5.30 -0.19 19.89
N GLN A 168 -4.85 1.01 20.28
CA GLN A 168 -5.40 1.78 21.40
C GLN A 168 -5.85 3.22 21.07
N VAL A 169 -5.86 3.63 19.79
CA VAL A 169 -6.29 4.99 19.43
C VAL A 169 -7.52 4.97 18.52
N SER A 170 -8.69 5.25 19.12
CA SER A 170 -9.90 5.60 18.38
C SER A 170 -9.81 7.06 17.97
N GLY A 171 -9.73 7.33 16.68
CA GLY A 171 -9.67 8.69 16.17
C GLY A 171 -9.86 8.77 14.65
N PHE A 172 -10.42 9.90 14.22
CA PHE A 172 -10.40 10.38 12.85
C PHE A 172 -8.96 10.73 12.49
N ASN A 173 -8.35 10.01 11.56
CA ASN A 173 -7.18 10.57 10.91
C ASN A 173 -7.64 11.68 9.95
N ASN A 174 -7.21 12.90 10.29
CA ASN A 174 -7.23 14.06 9.41
C ASN A 174 -6.33 13.77 8.21
N HIS A 175 -6.88 13.11 7.21
CA HIS A 175 -6.62 13.52 5.85
C HIS A 175 -7.89 14.19 5.32
N SER A 176 -8.01 15.51 5.57
CA SER A 176 -8.30 16.37 4.40
C SER A 176 -7.35 15.92 3.31
N LEU A 177 -7.79 15.82 2.06
CA LEU A 177 -6.92 15.63 0.90
C LEU A 177 -5.69 16.53 1.05
N ASP A 178 -4.66 15.98 1.68
CA ASP A 178 -3.34 16.53 1.66
C ASP A 178 -2.70 15.71 0.55
N LEU A 179 -3.09 16.11 -0.65
CA LEU A 179 -2.39 15.83 -1.90
C LEU A 179 -0.97 16.43 -1.85
N SER A 180 -0.44 16.84 -0.68
CA SER A 180 0.94 17.32 -0.48
C SER A 180 1.99 16.21 -0.42
N LYS A 181 1.57 14.94 -0.53
CA LYS A 181 2.42 13.92 -1.18
C LYS A 181 1.84 13.50 -2.53
N LYS A 182 1.49 14.47 -3.38
CA LYS A 182 1.79 14.36 -4.80
C LYS A 182 3.31 14.29 -4.88
N GLU A 183 3.86 13.12 -5.16
CA GLU A 183 4.89 13.14 -6.20
C GLU A 183 4.16 13.72 -7.41
N SER A 184 4.52 14.95 -7.77
CA SER A 184 3.83 15.68 -8.82
C SER A 184 4.10 14.93 -10.12
N ALA A 185 3.10 14.17 -10.57
CA ALA A 185 3.26 13.33 -11.74
C ALA A 185 3.68 14.19 -12.94
N GLN A 186 4.69 13.74 -13.66
CA GLN A 186 5.31 14.50 -14.72
C GLN A 186 4.66 14.17 -16.06
N ILE A 187 3.98 15.16 -16.65
CA ILE A 187 3.26 15.03 -17.91
C ILE A 187 4.10 15.67 -19.01
N LEU A 188 4.34 14.92 -20.09
CA LEU A 188 4.97 15.44 -21.30
C LEU A 188 3.90 15.86 -22.30
N LEU A 189 3.88 17.15 -22.66
CA LEU A 189 3.07 17.73 -23.71
C LEU A 189 3.86 17.79 -25.02
N ILE A 190 3.31 17.22 -26.10
CA ILE A 190 3.94 17.21 -27.42
C ILE A 190 2.96 17.84 -28.40
N ASP A 191 3.22 19.09 -28.78
CA ASP A 191 2.37 19.88 -29.68
C ASP A 191 3.27 20.98 -30.29
N ASP A 192 3.14 21.28 -31.58
CA ASP A 192 3.96 22.31 -32.24
C ASP A 192 3.33 23.71 -32.20
N GLU A 193 2.08 23.81 -31.77
CA GLU A 193 1.36 25.07 -31.66
C GLU A 193 1.50 25.68 -30.25
N PRO A 194 2.18 26.83 -30.10
CA PRO A 194 2.48 27.43 -28.79
C PRO A 194 1.25 27.72 -27.93
N ILE A 195 0.13 28.06 -28.57
CA ILE A 195 -1.14 28.37 -27.90
C ILE A 195 -1.70 27.13 -27.20
N ASN A 196 -1.58 25.95 -27.83
CA ASN A 196 -2.05 24.69 -27.25
C ASN A 196 -1.18 24.31 -26.04
N ILE A 197 0.15 24.44 -26.18
CA ILE A 197 1.10 24.19 -25.11
C ILE A 197 0.79 25.08 -23.91
N GLU A 198 0.62 26.40 -24.11
CA GLU A 198 0.34 27.34 -23.03
C GLU A 198 -0.97 27.02 -22.31
N LEU A 199 -2.05 26.77 -23.07
CA LEU A 199 -3.36 26.45 -22.52
C LEU A 199 -3.34 25.17 -21.67
N LEU A 200 -2.81 24.08 -22.24
CA LEU A 200 -2.78 22.79 -21.56
C LEU A 200 -1.79 22.79 -20.40
N SER A 201 -0.63 23.45 -20.53
CA SER A 201 0.32 23.58 -19.42
C SER A 201 -0.31 24.30 -18.24
N ASN A 202 -1.00 25.43 -18.47
CA ASN A 202 -1.69 26.17 -17.41
C ASN A 202 -2.76 25.33 -16.73
N LEU A 203 -3.55 24.56 -17.50
CA LEU A 203 -4.56 23.66 -16.96
C LEU A 203 -3.95 22.59 -16.04
N LEU A 204 -2.90 21.92 -16.50
CA LEU A 204 -2.26 20.81 -15.78
C LEU A 204 -1.48 21.29 -14.55
N ILE A 205 -0.78 22.43 -14.66
CA ILE A 205 -0.05 23.03 -13.53
C ILE A 205 -1.05 23.45 -12.44
N ASN A 206 -2.19 24.03 -12.81
CA ASN A 206 -3.24 24.41 -11.84
C ASN A 206 -3.84 23.19 -11.13
N ASP A 207 -3.95 22.06 -11.82
CA ASP A 207 -4.36 20.79 -11.21
C ASP A 207 -3.22 20.12 -10.40
N GLY A 208 -2.01 20.69 -10.45
CA GLY A 208 -0.85 20.32 -9.63
C GLY A 208 0.06 19.27 -10.27
N TYR A 209 0.16 19.22 -11.59
CA TYR A 209 1.11 18.36 -12.32
C TYR A 209 2.40 19.11 -12.67
N GLN A 210 3.50 18.38 -12.82
CA GLN A 210 4.71 18.89 -13.47
C GLN A 210 4.55 18.72 -14.97
N VAL A 211 4.87 19.75 -15.75
CA VAL A 211 4.69 19.73 -17.20
C VAL A 211 6.02 19.95 -17.90
N LEU A 212 6.41 18.99 -18.72
CA LEU A 212 7.46 19.15 -19.74
C LEU A 212 6.78 19.33 -21.10
N HIS A 213 7.46 20.01 -22.02
CA HIS A 213 6.94 20.21 -23.37
C HIS A 213 8.00 19.86 -24.43
N ALA A 214 7.52 19.41 -25.59
CA ALA A 214 8.30 19.19 -26.79
C ALA A 214 7.52 19.72 -28.00
N ASN A 215 8.21 20.39 -28.92
CA ASN A 215 7.58 21.00 -30.10
C ASN A 215 7.63 20.09 -31.33
N ASN A 216 8.26 18.92 -31.21
CA ASN A 216 8.47 17.96 -32.29
C ASN A 216 8.78 16.57 -31.72
N ALA A 217 8.70 15.55 -32.58
CA ALA A 217 8.87 14.17 -32.17
C ALA A 217 10.29 13.85 -31.71
N LYS A 218 11.33 14.41 -32.35
CA LYS A 218 12.73 14.17 -31.96
C LYS A 218 13.02 14.65 -30.54
N GLU A 219 12.56 15.85 -30.19
CA GLU A 219 12.67 16.41 -28.86
C GLU A 219 11.91 15.56 -27.83
N ALA A 220 10.68 15.14 -28.15
CA ALA A 220 9.88 14.29 -27.29
C ALA A 220 10.58 12.96 -26.95
N LEU A 221 11.12 12.26 -27.96
CA LEU A 221 11.83 11.00 -27.76
C LEU A 221 13.12 11.18 -26.96
N GLN A 222 13.79 12.33 -27.06
CA GLN A 222 14.96 12.64 -26.23
C GLN A 222 14.59 12.90 -24.77
N LEU A 223 13.47 13.58 -24.51
CA LEU A 223 12.97 13.84 -23.16
C LEU A 223 12.53 12.54 -22.47
N VAL A 224 11.73 11.71 -23.16
CA VAL A 224 11.28 10.41 -22.61
C VAL A 224 12.46 9.49 -22.26
N ALA A 225 13.60 9.61 -22.95
CA ALA A 225 14.79 8.82 -22.65
C ALA A 225 15.60 9.32 -21.45
N ARG A 226 15.34 10.54 -20.96
CA ARG A 226 16.13 11.20 -19.90
C ARG A 226 15.34 11.49 -18.63
N GLU A 227 14.03 11.63 -18.76
CA GLU A 227 13.13 12.06 -17.70
C GLU A 227 12.12 10.95 -17.37
N ASP A 228 11.67 10.89 -16.12
CA ASP A 228 10.66 9.94 -15.66
C ASP A 228 9.25 10.47 -15.97
N ILE A 229 8.75 10.14 -17.17
CA ILE A 229 7.44 10.59 -17.63
C ILE A 229 6.30 9.69 -17.13
N ASP A 230 5.28 10.32 -16.56
CA ASP A 230 4.08 9.66 -16.04
C ASP A 230 2.94 9.52 -17.02
N LEU A 231 2.81 10.47 -17.94
CA LEU A 231 1.79 10.46 -18.99
C LEU A 231 2.24 11.36 -20.14
N ILE A 232 1.86 11.00 -21.37
CA ILE A 232 2.16 11.77 -22.57
C ILE A 232 0.85 12.26 -23.17
N LEU A 233 0.75 13.58 -23.39
CA LEU A 233 -0.25 14.19 -24.26
C LEU A 233 0.41 14.47 -25.61
N LEU A 234 -0.10 13.86 -26.68
CA LEU A 234 0.57 13.85 -27.97
C LEU A 234 -0.35 14.34 -29.08
N ASP A 235 0.01 15.45 -29.72
CA ASP A 235 -0.61 15.84 -30.97
C ASP A 235 -0.28 14.84 -32.09
N ILE A 236 -1.25 14.62 -32.95
CA ILE A 236 -1.12 13.76 -34.12
C ILE A 236 -0.34 14.46 -35.24
N ILE A 237 -0.56 15.77 -35.38
CA ILE A 237 0.12 16.57 -36.40
C ILE A 237 1.36 17.18 -35.73
N LEU A 238 2.54 16.77 -36.14
CA LEU A 238 3.82 17.34 -35.72
C LEU A 238 4.66 17.66 -36.96
N PRO A 239 5.63 18.57 -36.86
CA PRO A 239 6.40 19.05 -38.01
C PRO A 239 7.35 18.01 -38.62
N ASP A 240 7.80 17.02 -37.85
CA ASP A 240 8.86 16.08 -38.25
C ASP A 240 8.43 14.61 -38.36
N MET A 241 7.36 14.17 -37.68
CA MET A 241 6.86 12.79 -37.72
C MET A 241 5.39 12.74 -37.29
N ASP A 242 4.58 11.84 -37.87
CA ASP A 242 3.18 11.65 -37.45
C ASP A 242 3.11 11.17 -35.99
N GLY A 243 2.25 11.78 -35.16
CA GLY A 243 2.06 11.40 -33.76
C GLY A 243 1.60 9.94 -33.59
N TYR A 244 0.94 9.34 -34.58
CA TYR A 244 0.68 7.89 -34.55
C TYR A 244 1.98 7.07 -34.58
N GLU A 245 3.00 7.51 -35.31
CA GLU A 245 4.31 6.85 -35.40
C GLU A 245 5.10 7.04 -34.09
N VAL A 246 5.05 8.25 -33.49
CA VAL A 246 5.61 8.51 -32.16
C VAL A 246 5.01 7.54 -31.13
N CYS A 247 3.68 7.44 -31.09
CA CYS A 247 2.98 6.56 -30.16
C CYS A 247 3.41 5.09 -30.35
N ALA A 248 3.46 4.62 -31.60
CA ALA A 248 3.88 3.26 -31.89
C ALA A 248 5.33 2.98 -31.43
N LEU A 249 6.26 3.92 -31.65
CA LEU A 249 7.65 3.79 -31.18
C LEU A 249 7.73 3.70 -29.65
N LEU A 250 6.99 4.56 -28.95
CA LEU A 250 6.93 4.55 -27.49
C LEU A 250 6.35 3.23 -26.95
N LYS A 251 5.32 2.69 -27.61
CA LYS A 251 4.66 1.44 -27.19
C LYS A 251 5.43 0.17 -27.55
N GLN A 252 6.34 0.23 -28.52
CA GLN A 252 7.20 -0.91 -28.89
C GLN A 252 8.45 -1.05 -28.00
N ALA A 253 8.93 0.03 -27.39
CA ALA A 253 10.13 0.00 -26.56
C ALA A 253 9.82 -0.45 -25.12
N GLU A 254 10.60 -1.41 -24.60
CA GLU A 254 10.38 -2.03 -23.28
C GLU A 254 10.35 -1.02 -22.13
N ALA A 255 11.21 0.01 -22.19
CA ALA A 255 11.33 1.05 -21.17
C ALA A 255 10.13 2.01 -21.14
N THR A 256 9.47 2.23 -22.28
CA THR A 256 8.46 3.29 -22.43
C THR A 256 7.04 2.76 -22.66
N ARG A 257 6.89 1.46 -22.97
CA ARG A 257 5.60 0.86 -23.34
C ARG A 257 4.49 1.01 -22.29
N MET A 258 4.89 1.18 -21.02
CA MET A 258 3.98 1.33 -19.89
C MET A 258 3.57 2.78 -19.62
N ILE A 259 4.18 3.76 -20.29
CA ILE A 259 3.81 5.17 -20.15
C ILE A 259 2.48 5.36 -20.89
N PRO A 260 1.41 5.82 -20.21
CA PRO A 260 0.14 6.09 -20.88
C PRO A 260 0.27 7.25 -21.87
N VAL A 261 -0.29 7.08 -23.07
CA VAL A 261 -0.30 8.06 -24.16
C VAL A 261 -1.74 8.41 -24.51
N ILE A 262 -2.08 9.70 -24.40
CA ILE A 262 -3.35 10.26 -24.89
C ILE A 262 -3.06 11.02 -26.18
N LEU A 263 -3.70 10.62 -27.28
CA LEU A 263 -3.63 11.35 -28.54
C LEU A 263 -4.58 12.55 -28.52
N VAL A 264 -4.09 13.75 -28.80
CA VAL A 264 -4.90 14.97 -28.91
C VAL A 264 -5.07 15.29 -30.39
N THR A 265 -6.29 15.24 -30.93
CA THR A 265 -6.52 15.27 -32.39
C THR A 265 -7.61 16.24 -32.83
N SER A 266 -7.42 16.91 -33.96
CA SER A 266 -8.48 17.63 -34.69
C SER A 266 -9.30 16.73 -35.63
N LEU A 267 -8.91 15.44 -35.75
CA LEU A 267 -9.48 14.52 -36.73
C LEU A 267 -10.68 13.75 -36.15
N ASN A 268 -11.90 14.15 -36.54
CA ASN A 268 -13.15 13.58 -36.01
C ASN A 268 -13.61 12.29 -36.72
N SER A 269 -12.77 11.67 -37.55
CA SER A 269 -13.18 10.50 -38.32
C SER A 269 -13.05 9.20 -37.51
N ILE A 270 -13.97 8.26 -37.73
CA ILE A 270 -13.90 6.91 -37.15
C ILE A 270 -12.57 6.23 -37.53
N LYS A 271 -12.04 6.48 -38.74
CA LYS A 271 -10.75 5.93 -39.19
C LYS A 271 -9.57 6.43 -38.36
N SER A 272 -9.60 7.70 -37.96
CA SER A 272 -8.55 8.31 -37.12
C SER A 272 -8.55 7.74 -35.70
N LYS A 273 -9.74 7.44 -35.16
CA LYS A 273 -9.88 6.78 -33.86
C LYS A 273 -9.38 5.33 -33.91
N ILE A 274 -9.71 4.59 -34.97
CA ILE A 274 -9.20 3.22 -35.18
C ILE A 274 -7.67 3.22 -35.26
N LYS A 275 -7.08 4.13 -36.04
CA LYS A 275 -5.61 4.25 -36.16
C LYS A 275 -4.94 4.54 -34.81
N GLY A 276 -5.59 5.31 -33.94
CA GLY A 276 -5.09 5.59 -32.59
C GLY A 276 -5.07 4.36 -31.67
N ILE A 277 -6.09 3.51 -31.77
CA ILE A 277 -6.12 2.23 -31.05
C ILE A 277 -5.04 1.28 -31.60
N GLU A 278 -4.90 1.21 -32.92
CA GLU A 278 -3.93 0.32 -33.59
C GLU A 278 -2.47 0.69 -33.30
N CYS A 279 -2.15 1.98 -33.09
CA CYS A 279 -0.80 2.40 -32.70
C CYS A 279 -0.50 2.20 -31.20
N GLY A 280 -1.48 1.72 -30.42
CA GLY A 280 -1.34 1.41 -29.01
C GLY A 280 -1.58 2.58 -28.06
N ALA A 281 -2.22 3.67 -28.50
CA ALA A 281 -2.60 4.75 -27.60
C ALA A 281 -3.61 4.26 -26.55
N ASP A 282 -3.48 4.75 -25.32
CA ASP A 282 -4.37 4.37 -24.22
C ASP A 282 -5.70 5.14 -24.28
N ASP A 283 -5.68 6.34 -24.87
CA ASP A 283 -6.87 7.15 -25.09
C ASP A 283 -6.67 8.19 -26.21
N PHE A 284 -7.73 8.87 -26.59
CA PHE A 284 -7.68 10.01 -27.49
C PHE A 284 -8.72 11.09 -27.12
N ILE A 285 -8.39 12.34 -27.37
CA ILE A 285 -9.23 13.51 -27.11
C ILE A 285 -9.32 14.38 -28.37
N THR A 286 -10.51 14.92 -28.61
CA THR A 286 -10.76 15.81 -29.76
C THR A 286 -10.42 17.26 -29.41
N LYS A 287 -9.76 17.99 -30.31
CA LYS A 287 -9.51 19.43 -30.19
C LYS A 287 -10.76 20.24 -30.60
N PRO A 288 -11.12 21.31 -29.86
CA PRO A 288 -10.53 21.71 -28.58
C PRO A 288 -11.00 20.79 -27.44
N PRO A 289 -10.09 20.37 -26.53
CA PRO A 289 -10.47 19.50 -25.43
C PRO A 289 -11.32 20.25 -24.40
N ASP A 290 -12.33 19.57 -23.86
CA ASP A 290 -13.01 20.03 -22.66
C ASP A 290 -12.08 19.88 -21.43
N PRO A 291 -11.89 20.93 -20.60
CA PRO A 291 -10.97 20.89 -19.46
C PRO A 291 -11.28 19.79 -18.45
N ASP A 292 -12.56 19.53 -18.17
CA ASP A 292 -12.97 18.50 -17.22
C ASP A 292 -12.77 17.10 -17.82
N GLU A 293 -13.01 16.95 -19.13
CA GLU A 293 -12.78 15.69 -19.84
C GLU A 293 -11.29 15.30 -19.84
N ILE A 294 -10.39 16.22 -20.19
CA ILE A 294 -8.95 15.93 -20.26
C ILE A 294 -8.38 15.61 -18.88
N LEU A 295 -8.76 16.38 -17.85
CA LEU A 295 -8.32 16.11 -16.48
C LEU A 295 -8.83 14.75 -15.98
N ALA A 296 -10.10 14.42 -16.22
CA ALA A 296 -10.66 13.13 -15.82
C ALA A 296 -9.91 11.94 -16.48
N ARG A 297 -9.55 12.06 -17.76
CA ARG A 297 -8.79 11.02 -18.48
C ARG A 297 -7.36 10.89 -17.95
N ILE A 298 -6.69 12.02 -17.71
CA ILE A 298 -5.34 12.05 -17.13
C ILE A 298 -5.34 11.43 -15.72
N HIS A 299 -6.30 11.80 -14.88
CA HIS A 299 -6.46 11.25 -13.53
C HIS A 299 -6.64 9.73 -13.58
N SER A 300 -7.50 9.25 -14.47
CA SER A 300 -7.77 7.82 -14.65
C SER A 300 -6.52 7.04 -15.09
N LEU A 301 -5.79 7.54 -16.09
CA LEU A 301 -4.63 6.84 -16.64
C LEU A 301 -3.42 6.86 -15.70
N ILE A 302 -3.16 7.98 -15.02
CA ILE A 302 -2.12 8.04 -13.98
C ILE A 302 -2.49 7.12 -12.82
N HIS A 303 -3.76 7.07 -12.43
CA HIS A 303 -4.22 6.16 -11.40
C HIS A 303 -4.06 4.69 -11.84
N LEU A 304 -4.41 4.33 -13.07
CA LEU A 304 -4.20 3.00 -13.61
C LEU A 304 -2.72 2.63 -13.69
N LYS A 305 -1.84 3.57 -14.10
CA LYS A 305 -0.38 3.38 -14.04
C LYS A 305 0.06 3.06 -12.61
N ASN A 306 -0.40 3.85 -11.65
CA ASN A 306 -0.07 3.65 -10.23
C ASN A 306 -0.64 2.36 -9.67
N LEU A 307 -1.87 1.98 -10.04
CA LEU A 307 -2.46 0.69 -9.67
C LEU A 307 -1.70 -0.46 -10.29
N ASN A 308 -1.25 -0.36 -11.53
CA ASN A 308 -0.46 -1.39 -12.16
C ASN A 308 0.92 -1.52 -11.49
N ASN A 309 1.52 -0.39 -11.11
CA ASN A 309 2.72 -0.37 -10.26
C ASN A 309 2.44 -1.03 -8.89
N ASN A 310 1.25 -0.83 -8.30
CA ASN A 310 0.86 -1.37 -6.99
C ASN A 310 0.45 -2.86 -7.02
N LEU A 311 -0.25 -3.30 -8.06
CA LEU A 311 -0.55 -4.73 -8.35
C LEU A 311 0.75 -5.50 -8.63
N THR A 312 1.78 -4.77 -9.07
CA THR A 312 3.16 -5.22 -9.18
C THR A 312 3.99 -4.82 -7.95
N SER A 313 3.42 -4.89 -6.75
CA SER A 313 4.28 -5.01 -5.56
C SER A 313 4.88 -6.42 -5.60
N ILE A 314 5.93 -6.58 -6.40
CA ILE A 314 6.85 -7.73 -6.33
C ILE A 314 7.19 -7.97 -4.86
N GLU A 315 7.33 -6.91 -4.06
CA GLU A 315 7.49 -6.99 -2.62
C GLU A 315 6.38 -7.77 -1.92
N ASN A 316 5.09 -7.53 -2.16
CA ASN A 316 3.99 -8.25 -1.51
C ASN A 316 3.96 -9.74 -1.91
N VAL A 317 4.29 -10.05 -3.17
CA VAL A 317 4.40 -11.42 -3.65
C VAL A 317 5.60 -12.12 -3.00
N LEU A 318 6.75 -11.45 -2.98
CA LEU A 318 7.97 -11.93 -2.33
C LEU A 318 7.77 -12.13 -0.83
N MET A 319 7.10 -11.18 -0.16
CA MET A 319 6.75 -11.28 1.26
C MET A 319 5.81 -12.45 1.52
N SER A 320 4.82 -12.67 0.65
CA SER A 320 3.92 -13.83 0.79
C SER A 320 4.68 -15.15 0.63
N LEU A 321 5.59 -15.25 -0.33
CA LEU A 321 6.44 -16.42 -0.53
C LEU A 321 7.40 -16.63 0.66
N ALA A 322 8.04 -15.56 1.12
CA ALA A 322 8.94 -15.57 2.26
C ALA A 322 8.22 -16.03 3.54
N ASN A 323 7.01 -15.50 3.80
CA ASN A 323 6.17 -15.91 4.93
C ASN A 323 5.73 -17.39 4.85
N ILE A 324 5.57 -17.97 3.64
CA ILE A 324 5.29 -19.41 3.50
C ILE A 324 6.51 -20.24 3.92
N ILE A 325 7.72 -19.81 3.56
CA ILE A 325 8.96 -20.48 3.99
C ILE A 325 9.13 -20.35 5.49
N GLU A 326 8.88 -19.16 6.03
CA GLU A 326 8.84 -18.90 7.48
C GLU A 326 7.84 -19.81 8.19
N ALA A 327 6.61 -19.95 7.69
CA ALA A 327 5.61 -20.83 8.29
C ALA A 327 5.98 -22.34 8.23
N LYS A 328 6.82 -22.74 7.28
CA LYS A 328 7.36 -24.12 7.19
C LYS A 328 8.50 -24.35 8.18
N ASP A 329 9.17 -23.28 8.59
CA ASP A 329 10.20 -23.26 9.64
C ASP A 329 9.51 -22.93 10.97
N SER A 330 9.33 -23.94 11.83
CA SER A 330 8.46 -23.86 13.01
C SER A 330 8.86 -22.79 14.07
N TYR A 331 9.86 -21.95 13.79
CA TYR A 331 10.64 -21.19 14.76
C TYR A 331 10.85 -19.71 14.42
N THR A 332 10.28 -19.20 13.32
CA THR A 332 10.63 -17.87 12.79
C THR A 332 9.50 -16.84 12.73
N GLU A 333 8.31 -17.04 13.29
CA GLU A 333 7.19 -16.07 13.14
C GLU A 333 7.59 -14.57 13.32
N GLY A 334 7.46 -13.80 12.22
CA GLY A 334 7.76 -12.37 12.18
C GLY A 334 9.25 -12.01 12.11
N HIS A 335 10.14 -12.99 12.00
CA HIS A 335 11.59 -12.83 11.90
C HIS A 335 11.95 -12.03 10.66
N ILE A 336 11.37 -12.38 9.52
CA ILE A 336 11.68 -11.76 8.24
C ILE A 336 11.43 -10.25 8.29
N GLN A 337 10.30 -9.83 8.89
CA GLN A 337 9.97 -8.42 9.05
C GLN A 337 10.89 -7.70 10.03
N ARG A 338 11.19 -8.31 11.19
CA ARG A 338 12.08 -7.70 12.20
C ARG A 338 13.49 -7.51 11.65
N VAL A 339 14.03 -8.55 11.03
CA VAL A 339 15.36 -8.58 10.45
C VAL A 339 15.51 -7.53 9.35
N ALA A 340 14.58 -7.48 8.39
CA ALA A 340 14.58 -6.46 7.34
C ALA A 340 14.47 -5.03 7.93
N SER A 341 13.63 -4.83 8.95
CA SER A 341 13.47 -3.53 9.60
C SER A 341 14.72 -3.06 10.33
N ILE A 342 15.38 -3.94 11.09
CA ILE A 342 16.60 -3.59 11.84
C ILE A 342 17.74 -3.32 10.86
N ALA A 343 17.90 -4.17 9.84
CA ALA A 343 18.92 -3.99 8.80
C ALA A 343 18.78 -2.65 8.08
N LEU A 344 17.55 -2.25 7.72
CA LEU A 344 17.27 -0.94 7.12
C LEU A 344 17.66 0.23 8.01
N GLU A 345 17.33 0.18 9.30
CA GLU A 345 17.68 1.26 10.23
C GLU A 345 19.19 1.38 10.43
N ILE A 346 19.92 0.27 10.46
CA ILE A 346 21.38 0.26 10.49
C ILE A 346 21.95 0.80 9.17
N GLY A 347 21.45 0.35 8.01
CA GLY A 347 21.89 0.84 6.70
C GLY A 347 21.73 2.36 6.54
N LYS A 348 20.63 2.92 7.05
CA LYS A 348 20.42 4.38 7.11
C LYS A 348 21.47 5.09 7.95
N GLN A 349 21.89 4.50 9.08
CA GLN A 349 22.93 5.07 9.95
C GLN A 349 24.30 5.09 9.27
N PHE A 350 24.56 4.15 8.34
CA PHE A 350 25.74 4.15 7.48
C PHE A 350 25.62 5.08 6.25
N GLY A 351 24.47 5.72 6.03
CA GLY A 351 24.26 6.62 4.90
C GLY A 351 24.12 5.93 3.54
N MET A 352 23.67 4.66 3.53
CA MET A 352 23.40 3.91 2.30
C MET A 352 22.37 4.63 1.42
N GLN A 353 22.57 4.58 0.11
CA GLN A 353 21.66 5.19 -0.87
C GLN A 353 20.35 4.41 -0.97
N LYS A 354 19.34 5.01 -1.62
CA LYS A 354 18.00 4.43 -1.73
C LYS A 354 18.03 3.02 -2.36
N GLU A 355 18.80 2.83 -3.42
CA GLU A 355 18.92 1.56 -4.14
C GLU A 355 19.59 0.47 -3.29
N GLU A 356 20.58 0.87 -2.47
CA GLU A 356 21.27 -0.03 -1.55
C GLU A 356 20.35 -0.43 -0.38
N LEU A 357 19.55 0.50 0.12
CA LEU A 357 18.54 0.25 1.15
C LEU A 357 17.42 -0.67 0.64
N GLU A 358 16.97 -0.49 -0.60
CA GLU A 358 16.00 -1.37 -1.25
C GLU A 358 16.57 -2.79 -1.39
N SER A 359 17.82 -2.92 -1.82
CA SER A 359 18.51 -4.21 -1.90
C SER A 359 18.68 -4.87 -0.52
N LEU A 360 19.00 -4.08 0.52
CA LEU A 360 19.13 -4.56 1.89
C LEU A 360 17.78 -5.05 2.45
N LYS A 361 16.69 -4.33 2.15
CA LYS A 361 15.33 -4.74 2.50
C LYS A 361 14.95 -6.06 1.85
N LEU A 362 15.13 -6.17 0.53
CA LEU A 362 14.81 -7.39 -0.22
C LEU A 362 15.70 -8.56 0.20
N GLY A 363 16.97 -8.31 0.50
CA GLY A 363 17.89 -9.29 1.07
C GLY A 363 17.40 -9.80 2.41
N GLY A 364 17.00 -8.92 3.33
CA GLY A 364 16.41 -9.30 4.61
C GLY A 364 15.13 -10.13 4.45
N ILE A 365 14.29 -9.81 3.45
CA ILE A 365 13.06 -10.56 3.17
C ILE A 365 13.36 -11.97 2.65
N LEU A 366 14.35 -12.11 1.77
CA LEU A 366 14.58 -13.33 0.98
C LEU A 366 15.77 -14.18 1.43
N HIS A 367 16.58 -13.74 2.39
CA HIS A 367 17.84 -14.40 2.75
C HIS A 367 17.68 -15.91 3.01
N ASP A 368 16.56 -16.29 3.60
CA ASP A 368 16.24 -17.67 3.98
C ASP A 368 15.35 -18.43 2.99
N ILE A 369 15.01 -17.85 1.82
CA ILE A 369 14.08 -18.46 0.84
C ILE A 369 14.52 -19.86 0.41
N GLY A 370 15.83 -20.13 0.41
CA GLY A 370 16.40 -21.41 0.03
C GLY A 370 16.09 -22.57 0.99
N LYS A 371 15.59 -22.29 2.20
CA LYS A 371 15.12 -23.32 3.15
C LYS A 371 14.00 -24.19 2.55
N ILE A 372 13.30 -23.71 1.51
CA ILE A 372 12.33 -24.52 0.76
C ILE A 372 12.90 -25.86 0.27
N GLY A 373 14.18 -25.86 -0.12
CA GLY A 373 14.89 -27.04 -0.64
C GLY A 373 15.53 -27.91 0.44
N ILE A 374 15.39 -27.57 1.72
CA ILE A 374 15.91 -28.36 2.83
C ILE A 374 14.86 -29.40 3.26
N PRO A 375 15.25 -30.68 3.45
CA PRO A 375 14.33 -31.71 3.94
C PRO A 375 13.71 -31.34 5.29
N GLY A 376 12.41 -31.56 5.44
CA GLY A 376 11.66 -31.20 6.65
C GLY A 376 12.19 -31.87 7.93
N GLU A 377 12.73 -33.07 7.82
CA GLU A 377 13.35 -33.81 8.94
C GLU A 377 14.61 -33.12 9.49
N ILE A 378 15.34 -32.40 8.64
CA ILE A 378 16.51 -31.61 9.01
C ILE A 378 16.08 -30.21 9.47
N LEU A 379 15.16 -29.58 8.73
CA LEU A 379 14.68 -28.23 9.03
C LEU A 379 13.97 -28.13 10.38
N ASN A 380 13.11 -29.11 10.70
CA ASN A 380 12.30 -29.09 11.92
C ASN A 380 12.88 -29.91 13.08
N LYS A 381 14.13 -30.38 12.97
CA LYS A 381 14.76 -31.22 13.98
C LYS A 381 14.86 -30.49 15.33
N THR A 382 14.40 -31.13 16.40
CA THR A 382 14.43 -30.55 17.77
C THR A 382 15.70 -30.87 18.54
N THR A 383 16.59 -31.69 17.97
CA THR A 383 17.91 -32.05 18.51
C THR A 383 19.02 -31.47 17.64
N PRO A 384 20.25 -31.33 18.17
CA PRO A 384 21.37 -30.82 17.38
C PRO A 384 21.56 -31.58 16.06
N LEU A 385 21.81 -30.83 14.98
CA LEU A 385 22.15 -31.41 13.67
C LEU A 385 23.51 -32.11 13.75
N THR A 386 23.62 -33.27 13.10
CA THR A 386 24.88 -33.97 12.84
C THR A 386 25.71 -33.22 11.80
N ALA A 387 26.98 -33.58 11.65
CA ALA A 387 27.87 -32.94 10.66
C ALA A 387 27.32 -33.05 9.23
N ASP A 388 26.78 -34.22 8.85
CA ASP A 388 26.21 -34.44 7.52
C ASP A 388 24.91 -33.65 7.29
N GLU A 389 24.06 -33.56 8.32
CA GLU A 389 22.85 -32.74 8.27
C GLU A 389 23.18 -31.24 8.18
N TRP A 390 24.25 -30.79 8.85
CA TRP A 390 24.76 -29.43 8.73
C TRP A 390 25.24 -29.11 7.31
N ILE A 391 25.89 -30.06 6.63
CA ILE A 391 26.28 -29.90 5.21
C ILE A 391 25.03 -29.68 4.34
N ILE A 392 23.93 -30.39 4.62
CA ILE A 392 22.67 -30.21 3.90
C ILE A 392 22.05 -28.86 4.25
N MET A 393 21.97 -28.49 5.53
CA MET A 393 21.41 -27.21 5.98
C MET A 393 22.11 -26.01 5.33
N LYS A 394 23.45 -26.03 5.26
CA LYS A 394 24.24 -24.98 4.60
C LYS A 394 23.93 -24.79 3.12
N LYS A 395 23.25 -25.73 2.44
CA LYS A 395 22.89 -25.57 1.02
C LYS A 395 21.81 -24.51 0.80
N HIS A 396 21.07 -24.09 1.83
CA HIS A 396 19.96 -23.13 1.65
C HIS A 396 20.43 -21.81 1.03
N VAL A 397 21.63 -21.30 1.37
CA VAL A 397 22.16 -20.08 0.74
C VAL A 397 22.35 -20.22 -0.77
N GLN A 398 22.85 -21.37 -1.22
CA GLN A 398 23.04 -21.66 -2.65
C GLN A 398 21.71 -21.89 -3.36
N ILE A 399 20.78 -22.60 -2.72
CA ILE A 399 19.44 -22.84 -3.25
C ILE A 399 18.69 -21.51 -3.38
N GLY A 400 18.74 -20.66 -2.36
CA GLY A 400 18.11 -19.33 -2.35
C GLY A 400 18.68 -18.44 -3.43
N TYR A 401 20.01 -18.39 -3.57
CA TYR A 401 20.67 -17.68 -4.66
C TYR A 401 20.18 -18.16 -6.04
N ASN A 402 20.11 -19.48 -6.25
CA ASN A 402 19.67 -20.05 -7.53
C ASN A 402 18.19 -19.75 -7.85
N ILE A 403 17.32 -19.76 -6.83
CA ILE A 403 15.90 -19.40 -6.98
C ILE A 403 15.76 -17.94 -7.40
N CYS A 404 16.57 -17.05 -6.82
CA CYS A 404 16.48 -15.61 -7.03
C CYS A 404 17.31 -15.13 -8.23
N LEU A 405 18.25 -15.93 -8.76
CA LEU A 405 19.13 -15.56 -9.87
C LEU A 405 18.37 -15.06 -11.12
N PRO A 406 17.24 -15.67 -11.55
CA PRO A 406 16.46 -15.14 -12.67
C PRO A 406 15.92 -13.71 -12.46
N LEU A 407 15.84 -13.25 -11.20
CA LEU A 407 15.36 -11.92 -10.80
C LEU A 407 16.51 -10.93 -10.55
N GLN A 408 17.74 -11.25 -10.95
CA GLN A 408 18.94 -10.44 -10.68
C GLN A 408 18.79 -8.97 -11.06
N LYS A 409 18.11 -8.66 -12.18
CA LYS A 409 17.89 -7.27 -12.62
C LYS A 409 17.09 -6.44 -11.60
N ASN A 410 16.17 -7.07 -10.87
CA ASN A 410 15.30 -6.42 -9.90
C ASN A 410 15.84 -6.51 -8.47
N LEU A 411 16.60 -7.56 -8.16
CA LEU A 411 17.13 -7.80 -6.81
C LEU A 411 18.46 -7.10 -6.55
N GLY A 412 19.23 -6.72 -7.58
CA GLY A 412 20.49 -5.99 -7.40
C GLY A 412 21.44 -6.73 -6.46
N SER A 413 21.96 -6.03 -5.44
CA SER A 413 22.87 -6.59 -4.43
C SER A 413 22.17 -7.49 -3.39
N ALA A 414 20.84 -7.59 -3.41
CA ALA A 414 20.12 -8.53 -2.54
C ALA A 414 20.52 -10.00 -2.80
N LEU A 415 20.94 -10.33 -4.03
CA LEU A 415 21.46 -11.67 -4.35
C LEU A 415 22.73 -12.02 -3.58
N GLU A 416 23.59 -11.04 -3.33
CA GLU A 416 24.80 -11.21 -2.52
C GLU A 416 24.41 -11.51 -1.06
N ILE A 417 23.44 -10.77 -0.52
CA ILE A 417 22.91 -11.00 0.83
C ILE A 417 22.36 -12.43 0.98
N ILE A 418 21.52 -12.88 0.03
CA ILE A 418 20.95 -14.22 0.07
C ILE A 418 22.04 -15.30 0.07
N ARG A 419 23.09 -15.12 -0.72
CA ARG A 419 24.20 -16.09 -0.82
C ARG A 419 25.12 -16.06 0.40
N HIS A 420 25.40 -14.88 0.96
CA HIS A 420 26.55 -14.66 1.83
C HIS A 420 26.19 -14.22 3.25
N HIS A 421 24.92 -14.13 3.64
CA HIS A 421 24.53 -13.69 5.00
C HIS A 421 25.08 -14.55 6.16
N HIS A 422 25.66 -15.72 5.87
CA HIS A 422 26.36 -16.56 6.83
C HIS A 422 27.90 -16.54 6.71
N GLU A 423 28.46 -15.68 5.86
CA GLU A 423 29.88 -15.38 5.84
C GLU A 423 30.29 -14.64 7.11
N ARG A 424 31.55 -14.80 7.52
CA ARG A 424 32.12 -14.22 8.75
C ARG A 424 33.42 -13.51 8.41
N LEU A 425 33.71 -12.41 9.09
CA LEU A 425 34.88 -11.57 8.78
C LEU A 425 36.22 -12.31 8.87
N ASP A 426 36.29 -13.35 9.70
CA ASP A 426 37.46 -14.21 9.90
C ASP A 426 37.59 -15.35 8.85
N GLY A 427 36.65 -15.46 7.92
CA GLY A 427 36.62 -16.53 6.91
C GLY A 427 36.05 -17.86 7.40
N SER A 428 35.55 -17.94 8.64
CA SER A 428 34.95 -19.16 9.20
C SER A 428 33.53 -19.47 8.69
N GLY A 429 32.96 -18.53 7.92
CA GLY A 429 31.61 -18.58 7.38
C GLY A 429 31.43 -19.53 6.19
N TYR A 430 30.27 -19.41 5.55
CA TYR A 430 29.90 -20.20 4.37
C TYR A 430 28.96 -19.38 3.46
N PRO A 431 28.82 -19.72 2.16
CA PRO A 431 29.31 -20.91 1.46
C PRO A 431 30.73 -20.82 0.89
N ASP A 432 31.25 -19.61 0.66
CA ASP A 432 32.45 -19.37 -0.13
C ASP A 432 33.69 -19.08 0.75
N GLY A 433 33.50 -18.81 2.05
CA GLY A 433 34.59 -18.56 2.99
C GLY A 433 35.24 -17.18 2.78
N LEU A 434 34.39 -16.19 2.47
CA LEU A 434 34.82 -14.81 2.28
C LEU A 434 35.35 -14.25 3.60
N TYR A 435 36.32 -13.33 3.53
CA TYR A 435 36.93 -12.73 4.71
C TYR A 435 37.17 -11.23 4.54
N GLY A 436 37.12 -10.49 5.66
CA GLY A 436 37.39 -9.05 5.69
C GLY A 436 36.57 -8.26 4.67
N ASP A 437 37.27 -7.46 3.86
CA ASP A 437 36.70 -6.56 2.86
C ASP A 437 36.07 -7.26 1.65
N GLN A 438 36.19 -8.60 1.54
CA GLN A 438 35.48 -9.37 0.51
C GLN A 438 33.98 -9.44 0.77
N ILE A 439 33.55 -9.15 2.00
CA ILE A 439 32.15 -9.17 2.42
C ILE A 439 31.59 -7.74 2.33
N SER A 440 30.60 -7.51 1.47
CA SER A 440 29.99 -6.18 1.36
C SER A 440 29.40 -5.70 2.69
N LEU A 441 29.26 -4.39 2.85
CA LEU A 441 28.63 -3.81 4.04
C LEU A 441 27.21 -4.35 4.23
N ALA A 442 26.44 -4.53 3.16
CA ALA A 442 25.08 -5.07 3.22
C ALA A 442 25.05 -6.51 3.81
N VAL A 443 25.98 -7.37 3.39
CA VAL A 443 26.12 -8.72 3.94
C VAL A 443 26.58 -8.69 5.40
N ARG A 444 27.51 -7.79 5.77
CA ARG A 444 27.96 -7.61 7.16
C ARG A 444 26.84 -7.14 8.07
N ILE A 445 26.02 -6.19 7.62
CA ILE A 445 24.79 -5.77 8.31
C ILE A 445 23.88 -6.98 8.50
N MET A 446 23.68 -7.76 7.43
CA MET A 446 22.78 -8.90 7.50
C MET A 446 23.24 -9.95 8.53
N ALA A 447 24.52 -10.34 8.49
CA ALA A 447 25.08 -11.34 9.40
C ALA A 447 24.93 -10.93 10.88
N VAL A 448 25.12 -9.65 11.21
CA VAL A 448 24.95 -9.13 12.57
C VAL A 448 23.48 -9.16 13.00
N VAL A 449 22.58 -8.66 12.15
CA VAL A 449 21.15 -8.55 12.48
C VAL A 449 20.50 -9.92 12.61
N ASP A 450 20.78 -10.84 11.69
CA ASP A 450 20.27 -12.21 11.75
C ASP A 450 20.80 -12.94 13.01
N THR A 451 22.09 -12.80 13.31
CA THR A 451 22.67 -13.38 14.54
C THR A 451 22.00 -12.81 15.80
N TYR A 452 21.68 -11.51 15.83
CA TYR A 452 20.99 -10.89 16.95
C TYR A 452 19.53 -11.36 17.08
N ASP A 453 18.75 -11.37 16.01
CA ASP A 453 17.35 -11.82 16.04
C ASP A 453 17.26 -13.32 16.41
N ALA A 454 18.22 -14.13 15.94
CA ALA A 454 18.34 -15.53 16.32
C ALA A 454 18.56 -15.76 17.82
N LEU A 455 19.22 -14.83 18.52
CA LEU A 455 19.49 -14.91 19.97
C LEU A 455 18.30 -14.43 20.81
N THR A 456 17.58 -13.41 20.33
CA THR A 456 16.44 -12.79 21.03
C THR A 456 15.12 -13.52 20.77
N THR A 457 15.04 -14.34 19.73
CA THR A 457 13.85 -15.13 19.40
C THR A 457 13.85 -16.50 20.10
N LYS A 458 12.69 -16.96 20.56
CA LYS A 458 12.53 -18.26 21.22
C LYS A 458 12.68 -19.39 20.21
N ARG A 459 13.58 -20.36 20.48
CA ARG A 459 13.76 -21.58 19.65
C ARG A 459 13.38 -22.84 20.43
N SER A 460 13.13 -23.95 19.74
CA SER A 460 12.74 -25.24 20.34
C SER A 460 13.75 -25.79 21.36
N TYR A 461 15.03 -25.50 21.17
CA TYR A 461 16.13 -25.98 22.02
C TYR A 461 16.70 -24.91 22.97
N ARG A 462 16.23 -23.65 22.92
CA ARG A 462 16.75 -22.55 23.76
C ARG A 462 15.68 -21.49 24.04
N LYS A 463 15.54 -21.09 25.31
CA LYS A 463 14.74 -19.91 25.67
C LYS A 463 15.35 -18.65 25.05
N ALA A 464 14.49 -17.71 24.64
CA ALA A 464 14.92 -16.38 24.20
C ALA A 464 15.85 -15.75 25.25
N ILE A 465 16.98 -15.21 24.79
CA ILE A 465 17.92 -14.48 25.62
C ILE A 465 17.42 -13.03 25.70
N SER A 466 17.66 -12.35 26.82
CA SER A 466 17.30 -10.93 26.92
C SER A 466 18.05 -10.10 25.86
N PRO A 467 17.47 -8.98 25.38
CA PRO A 467 18.14 -8.09 24.41
C PRO A 467 19.54 -7.66 24.87
N SER A 468 19.69 -7.34 26.16
CA SER A 468 20.96 -6.91 26.75
C SER A 468 22.02 -8.01 26.83
N GLU A 469 21.64 -9.26 27.11
CA GLU A 469 22.56 -10.40 27.05
C GLU A 469 22.88 -10.81 25.62
N SER A 470 21.92 -10.73 24.70
CA SER A 470 22.13 -11.01 23.26
C SER A 470 23.14 -10.03 22.67
N LEU A 471 23.04 -8.74 23.03
CA LEU A 471 23.99 -7.73 22.62
C LEU A 471 25.42 -8.04 23.12
N LYS A 472 25.59 -8.49 24.36
CA LYS A 472 26.92 -8.90 24.87
C LYS A 472 27.53 -10.05 24.08
N ILE A 473 26.71 -11.02 23.65
CA ILE A 473 27.18 -12.15 22.83
C ILE A 473 27.62 -11.64 21.45
N VAL A 474 26.83 -10.77 20.83
CA VAL A 474 27.16 -10.17 19.53
C VAL A 474 28.40 -9.27 19.61
N GLU A 475 28.58 -8.51 20.71
CA GLU A 475 29.80 -7.76 21.00
C GLU A 475 31.02 -8.69 21.14
N GLN A 476 30.87 -9.84 21.79
CA GLN A 476 31.95 -10.83 21.87
C GLN A 476 32.33 -11.39 20.49
N TYR A 477 31.34 -11.70 19.64
CA TYR A 477 31.60 -12.14 18.27
C TYR A 477 32.35 -11.09 17.43
N ALA A 478 32.11 -9.80 17.67
CA ALA A 478 32.88 -8.74 17.05
C ALA A 478 34.32 -8.66 17.59
N LEU A 479 34.52 -8.84 18.90
CA LEU A 479 35.86 -8.92 19.51
C LEU A 479 36.67 -10.12 18.99
N ASP A 480 36.00 -11.24 18.77
CA ASP A 480 36.61 -12.46 18.22
C ASP A 480 36.89 -12.34 16.71
N GLY A 481 36.48 -11.24 16.06
CA GLY A 481 36.72 -10.96 14.64
C GLY A 481 35.76 -11.68 13.68
N THR A 482 34.69 -12.30 14.18
CA THR A 482 33.72 -13.04 13.34
C THR A 482 32.62 -12.13 12.77
N LEU A 483 32.28 -11.05 13.48
CA LEU A 483 31.27 -10.05 13.10
C LEU A 483 31.87 -8.64 13.01
N ASP A 484 31.24 -7.76 12.25
CA ASP A 484 31.72 -6.39 12.04
C ASP A 484 31.50 -5.50 13.28
N PRO A 485 32.58 -4.98 13.91
CA PRO A 485 32.47 -4.17 15.12
C PRO A 485 31.75 -2.83 14.91
N GLU A 486 31.85 -2.20 13.74
CA GLU A 486 31.16 -0.95 13.46
C GLU A 486 29.66 -1.19 13.27
N VAL A 487 29.28 -2.30 12.63
CA VAL A 487 27.86 -2.70 12.52
C VAL A 487 27.27 -3.02 13.89
N VAL A 488 27.99 -3.77 14.73
CA VAL A 488 27.53 -4.08 16.11
C VAL A 488 27.35 -2.82 16.95
N LYS A 489 28.21 -1.82 16.77
CA LYS A 489 28.07 -0.51 17.40
C LYS A 489 26.79 0.21 16.95
N GLN A 490 26.43 0.18 15.67
CA GLN A 490 25.17 0.74 15.18
C GLN A 490 23.94 -0.02 15.72
N LEU A 491 24.02 -1.36 15.79
CA LEU A 491 22.98 -2.17 16.43
C LEU A 491 22.76 -1.76 17.90
N LYS A 492 23.83 -1.51 18.65
CA LYS A 492 23.74 -1.02 20.03
C LYS A 492 23.04 0.33 20.13
N TYR A 493 23.36 1.28 19.25
CA TYR A 493 22.66 2.57 19.22
C TYR A 493 21.18 2.40 18.89
N TYR A 494 20.85 1.52 17.94
CA TYR A 494 19.47 1.20 17.61
C TYR A 494 18.70 0.66 18.84
N ILE A 495 19.25 -0.32 19.56
CA ILE A 495 18.60 -0.92 20.74
C ILE A 495 18.36 0.12 21.83
N ILE A 496 19.39 0.90 22.19
CA ILE A 496 19.27 1.95 23.22
C ILE A 496 18.18 2.96 22.84
N ARG A 497 18.10 3.33 21.55
CA ARG A 497 17.08 4.25 21.05
C ARG A 497 15.68 3.67 21.17
N GLN A 498 15.49 2.37 20.91
CA GLN A 498 14.18 1.72 21.09
C GLN A 498 13.77 1.68 22.56
N GLU A 499 14.68 1.31 23.47
CA GLU A 499 14.41 1.33 24.92
C GLU A 499 14.01 2.74 25.41
N MET A 500 14.63 3.80 24.89
CA MET A 500 14.26 5.18 25.23
C MET A 500 12.85 5.55 24.71
N ILE A 501 12.48 5.09 23.52
CA ILE A 501 11.15 5.33 22.94
C ILE A 501 10.07 4.60 23.76
N GLU A 502 10.30 3.34 24.10
CA GLU A 502 9.39 2.52 24.92
C GLU A 502 9.19 3.13 26.32
N ASN A 503 10.27 3.52 26.99
CA ASN A 503 10.20 4.17 28.30
C ASN A 503 9.43 5.50 28.24
N LYS A 504 9.62 6.29 27.17
CA LYS A 504 8.90 7.55 26.98
C LYS A 504 7.40 7.32 26.74
N GLN A 505 7.04 6.29 25.97
CA GLN A 505 5.65 5.89 25.76
C GLN A 505 4.99 5.35 27.03
N ALA A 506 5.71 4.56 27.82
CA ALA A 506 5.24 4.05 29.11
C ALA A 506 4.98 5.19 30.12
N MET A 507 5.85 6.20 30.16
CA MET A 507 5.63 7.40 30.99
C MET A 507 4.42 8.22 30.53
N LEU A 508 4.18 8.33 29.22
CA LEU A 508 3.02 9.03 28.65
C LEU A 508 1.68 8.30 28.86
N CYS A 509 1.70 6.98 29.06
CA CYS A 509 0.50 6.20 29.38
C CYS A 509 0.21 6.11 30.90
N ALA A 510 1.20 6.42 31.73
CA ALA A 510 1.09 6.44 33.19
C ALA A 510 0.73 7.84 33.76
N SER A 511 0.80 8.88 32.93
CA SER A 511 0.34 10.25 33.18
C SER A 511 -1.04 10.48 32.60
#